data_AF-A0A2E9VQL6-F1
#
_entry.id   AF-A0A2E9VQL6-F1
#
_cell.length_a   1.000
_cell.length_b   1.000
_cell.length_c   1.000
_cell.angle_alpha   90.00
_cell.angle_beta   90.00
_cell.angle_gamma   90.00
#
_symmetry.space_group_name_H-M   'P 1'
#
loop_
_entity.id
_entity.type
_entity.pdbx_description
1 polymer ?
#
loop_
_entity_poly.entity_id
_entity_poly.type
_entity_poly.pdbx_seq_one_letter_code
_entity_poly.pdbx_strand_id
1 'polypeptide(L)'
;MSEVKINRLERWGIPFCDEMTDRDVQYLLQMPLFSKGMIDPENFNTRLPLAGILKNDSRLLNCKKGEIIIREGEWGNSAFFLLSGSVRVVVERAKNSIPPDLLGQPQRKRKSVLEVLKQCFNRSPEIEQRDLSAFAPQSSNANTKSARTYLHDFDQIVDCYNTTRVDAIDFFGEQSALGRLERTATVFADGDCEILEVRWQGIRDLMKKAPWLKTQIDMRFRAFGLYSFLKSSPYFEHLVDPGQASPLESERKNSLFQSILNDAELRTYGNYDKVDSFLSLVEHGTASNLAHEPLIAREEDYSEGVYVIRSGIARVSHRYNNGHRTISYLTPGHAFGVAEVVESWRDGKPAHLCHSLRAVGYVTAVFIPSAVFEQAVLEELFDRQVVKTSRSELQQSSKQQNSSQLDDGLMEFLVERRIVNGSATMVIDLDRCTRCDDCVRACAATHDQNPRFLRQGPIYDKYMIANACMHCADPVCMIQCPTGAIHRNSLAGEVIVNDLTCIGCGTCANNCPYDAIRMVQIRDSNGNLIYPTQTTIRLPDGTQEVRTLTPLHPEWQPIEKATKCDLCSDQITGPACQNACPHDALIRLDLESHETAAQWFNR
;
A
#
# COMPACT_ATOMS: atom_id res chain seq x y z
N MET A 1 -0.26 36.70 26.78
CA MET A 1 -0.53 35.43 26.08
C MET A 1 0.81 34.94 25.57
N SER A 2 1.27 33.76 26.00
CA SER A 2 2.50 33.18 25.48
C SER A 2 2.37 33.01 23.97
N GLU A 3 3.24 33.67 23.22
CA GLU A 3 3.29 33.59 21.76
C GLU A 3 3.48 32.11 21.37
N VAL A 4 2.44 31.51 20.78
CA VAL A 4 2.50 30.11 20.34
C VAL A 4 3.54 30.06 19.22
N LYS A 5 4.67 29.40 19.48
CA LYS A 5 5.71 29.21 18.48
C LYS A 5 5.23 28.17 17.48
N ILE A 6 5.08 28.58 16.22
CA ILE A 6 4.63 27.71 15.13
C ILE A 6 5.78 27.56 14.14
N ASN A 7 6.24 26.33 13.94
CA ASN A 7 7.41 26.04 13.11
C ASN A 7 7.01 25.64 11.69
N ARG A 8 7.69 26.18 10.68
CA ARG A 8 7.68 25.62 9.32
C ARG A 8 8.56 24.39 9.31
N LEU A 9 7.95 23.23 9.16
CA LEU A 9 8.62 21.94 9.26
C LEU A 9 9.35 21.60 7.95
N GLU A 10 10.52 20.98 8.07
CA GLU A 10 11.23 20.32 6.97
C GLU A 10 11.21 18.80 7.16
N ARG A 11 11.74 18.05 6.18
CA ARG A 11 12.03 16.62 6.39
C ARG A 11 12.97 16.49 7.61
N TRP A 12 12.57 15.67 8.58
CA TRP A 12 13.22 15.51 9.89
C TRP A 12 13.05 16.68 10.88
N GLY A 13 12.21 17.68 10.58
CA GLY A 13 11.81 18.71 11.54
C GLY A 13 10.98 18.16 12.70
N ILE A 14 10.27 17.05 12.48
CA ILE A 14 9.72 16.18 13.52
C ILE A 14 10.32 14.79 13.30
N PRO A 15 11.13 14.27 14.24
CA PRO A 15 11.69 12.93 14.13
C PRO A 15 10.58 11.88 14.31
N PHE A 16 10.84 10.64 13.88
CA PHE A 16 9.91 9.54 14.10
C PHE A 16 9.69 9.24 15.59
N CYS A 17 10.70 9.48 16.41
CA CYS A 17 10.64 9.41 17.86
C CYS A 17 11.53 10.50 18.48
N ASP A 18 10.98 11.29 19.40
CA ASP A 18 11.72 12.36 20.08
C ASP A 18 12.75 11.80 21.10
N GLU A 19 12.64 10.53 21.47
CA GLU A 19 13.51 9.87 22.45
C GLU A 19 14.84 9.38 21.86
N MET A 20 14.98 9.38 20.52
CA MET A 20 16.16 8.87 19.84
C MET A 20 17.37 9.82 20.00
N THR A 21 18.34 9.47 20.84
CA THR A 21 19.47 10.34 21.18
C THR A 21 20.66 10.17 20.24
N ASP A 22 21.60 11.13 20.24
CA ASP A 22 22.86 11.00 19.50
C ASP A 22 23.72 9.82 20.02
N ARG A 23 23.59 9.47 21.30
CA ARG A 23 24.25 8.30 21.88
C ARG A 23 23.69 7.00 21.30
N ASP A 24 22.38 6.92 21.12
CA ASP A 24 21.72 5.74 20.53
C ASP A 24 22.14 5.57 19.08
N VAL A 25 22.27 6.68 18.33
CA VAL A 25 22.76 6.66 16.96
C VAL A 25 24.21 6.18 16.90
N GLN A 26 25.08 6.66 17.80
CA GLN A 26 26.47 6.19 17.90
C GLN A 26 26.54 4.70 18.23
N TYR A 27 25.69 4.22 19.15
CA TYR A 27 25.55 2.80 19.46
C TYR A 27 25.15 1.98 18.23
N LEU A 28 24.13 2.42 17.49
CA LEU A 28 23.68 1.75 16.27
C LEU A 28 24.77 1.70 15.20
N LEU A 29 25.50 2.80 14.97
CA LEU A 29 26.58 2.82 13.98
C LEU A 29 27.74 1.87 14.30
N GLN A 30 27.84 1.39 15.55
CA GLN A 30 28.82 0.38 15.96
C GLN A 30 28.30 -1.06 15.81
N MET A 31 27.01 -1.25 15.50
CA MET A 31 26.43 -2.57 15.30
C MET A 31 26.90 -3.20 13.98
N PRO A 32 27.07 -4.55 13.93
CA PRO A 32 27.45 -5.26 12.71
C PRO A 32 26.54 -4.97 11.51
N LEU A 33 25.24 -4.74 11.75
CA LEU A 33 24.27 -4.38 10.71
C LEU A 33 24.68 -3.14 9.90
N PHE A 34 25.35 -2.18 10.53
CA PHE A 34 25.77 -0.91 9.95
C PHE A 34 27.27 -0.85 9.67
N SER A 35 27.87 -1.99 9.32
CA SER A 35 29.28 -2.09 8.92
C SER A 35 29.46 -2.23 7.41
N LYS A 36 30.71 -2.08 6.97
CA LYS A 36 31.15 -2.39 5.60
C LYS A 36 30.75 -3.83 5.23
N GLY A 37 30.09 -3.99 4.08
CA GLY A 37 29.57 -5.27 3.58
C GLY A 37 28.07 -5.49 3.80
N MET A 38 27.43 -4.79 4.74
CA MET A 38 25.97 -4.80 4.95
C MET A 38 25.38 -3.43 4.61
N ILE A 39 25.08 -2.59 5.60
CA ILE A 39 24.66 -1.20 5.41
C ILE A 39 25.87 -0.30 5.64
N ASP A 40 26.63 -0.06 4.57
CA ASP A 40 27.89 0.70 4.62
C ASP A 40 27.63 2.22 4.79
N PRO A 41 28.07 2.85 5.90
CA PRO A 41 27.92 4.29 6.10
C PRO A 41 28.60 5.15 5.01
N GLU A 42 29.65 4.64 4.35
CA GLU A 42 30.40 5.37 3.30
C GLU A 42 29.57 5.57 2.02
N ASN A 43 28.51 4.77 1.80
CA ASN A 43 27.63 4.90 0.64
C ASN A 43 26.65 6.09 0.75
N PHE A 44 26.55 6.72 1.92
CA PHE A 44 25.62 7.80 2.22
C PHE A 44 26.30 9.18 2.06
N ASN A 45 25.55 10.17 1.58
CA ASN A 45 26.07 11.52 1.34
C ASN A 45 25.69 12.48 2.47
N THR A 46 26.27 13.68 2.47
CA THR A 46 26.03 14.70 3.50
C THR A 46 24.58 15.19 3.59
N ARG A 47 23.81 15.13 2.48
CA ARG A 47 22.39 15.51 2.50
C ARG A 47 21.51 14.44 3.13
N LEU A 48 21.88 13.17 2.99
CA LEU A 48 21.15 12.02 3.52
C LEU A 48 22.12 11.06 4.22
N PRO A 49 22.73 11.48 5.34
CA PRO A 49 23.69 10.66 6.07
C PRO A 49 22.96 9.53 6.79
N LEU A 50 23.59 8.35 6.89
CA LEU A 50 23.03 7.20 7.61
C LEU A 50 22.62 7.56 9.05
N ALA A 51 23.49 8.28 9.76
CA ALA A 51 23.21 8.78 11.11
C ALA A 51 21.91 9.61 11.18
N GLY A 52 21.65 10.42 10.15
CA GLY A 52 20.42 11.20 10.05
C GLY A 52 19.18 10.35 9.81
N ILE A 53 19.29 9.30 8.99
CA ILE A 53 18.20 8.33 8.78
C ILE A 53 17.90 7.62 10.10
N LEU A 54 18.92 7.11 10.79
CA LEU A 54 18.74 6.43 12.07
C LEU A 54 18.12 7.37 13.11
N LYS A 55 18.61 8.61 13.24
CA LYS A 55 18.08 9.55 14.23
C LYS A 55 16.60 9.90 14.00
N ASN A 56 16.20 10.08 12.74
CA ASN A 56 14.94 10.75 12.43
C ASN A 56 13.89 9.87 11.74
N ASP A 57 14.30 8.75 11.13
CA ASP A 57 13.43 7.79 10.46
C ASP A 57 13.32 6.47 11.25
N SER A 58 13.88 6.39 12.46
CA SER A 58 13.85 5.18 13.28
C SER A 58 13.60 5.45 14.77
N ARG A 59 13.30 4.38 15.51
CA ARG A 59 13.19 4.39 16.97
C ARG A 59 13.67 3.07 17.55
N LEU A 60 14.26 3.13 18.74
CA LEU A 60 14.62 1.95 19.52
C LEU A 60 13.46 1.48 20.38
N LEU A 61 13.29 0.18 20.44
CA LEU A 61 12.21 -0.49 21.15
C LEU A 61 12.80 -1.59 22.02
N ASN A 62 12.58 -1.50 23.32
CA ASN A 62 12.87 -2.58 24.26
C ASN A 62 11.58 -3.36 24.50
N CYS A 63 11.56 -4.63 24.13
CA CYS A 63 10.40 -5.51 24.29
C CYS A 63 10.69 -6.55 25.36
N LYS A 64 9.70 -6.85 26.18
CA LYS A 64 9.72 -7.96 27.14
C LYS A 64 9.13 -9.23 26.53
N LYS A 65 9.54 -10.40 27.05
CA LYS A 65 8.96 -11.70 26.65
C LYS A 65 7.43 -11.63 26.69
N GLY A 66 6.77 -11.94 25.58
CA GLY A 66 5.31 -11.93 25.47
C GLY A 66 4.67 -10.64 24.93
N GLU A 67 5.47 -9.61 24.66
CA GLU A 67 4.97 -8.42 23.96
C GLU A 67 4.72 -8.71 22.48
N ILE A 68 3.55 -8.30 21.98
CA ILE A 68 3.23 -8.32 20.55
C ILE A 68 3.90 -7.14 19.87
N ILE A 69 4.70 -7.43 18.83
CA ILE A 69 5.40 -6.43 18.01
C ILE A 69 4.60 -6.13 16.74
N ILE A 70 4.05 -7.16 16.11
CA ILE A 70 3.23 -7.08 14.89
C ILE A 70 2.00 -7.96 15.05
N ARG A 71 0.84 -7.49 14.58
CA ARG A 71 -0.36 -8.32 14.42
C ARG A 71 -0.62 -8.60 12.95
N GLU A 72 -1.03 -9.84 12.65
CA GLU A 72 -1.58 -10.21 11.34
C GLU A 72 -2.80 -9.34 11.00
N GLY A 73 -2.97 -9.00 9.72
CA GLY A 73 -4.07 -8.18 9.20
C GLY A 73 -3.90 -6.67 9.36
N GLU A 74 -3.00 -6.20 10.24
CA GLU A 74 -2.71 -4.77 10.33
C GLU A 74 -1.94 -4.28 9.10
N TRP A 75 -2.15 -3.01 8.71
CA TRP A 75 -1.35 -2.36 7.68
C TRP A 75 -0.04 -1.82 8.27
N GLY A 76 1.08 -2.34 7.77
CA GLY A 76 2.42 -2.00 8.26
C GLY A 76 3.07 -0.85 7.50
N ASN A 77 3.49 0.20 8.20
CA ASN A 77 4.24 1.33 7.62
C ASN A 77 5.74 1.36 7.98
N SER A 78 6.22 0.35 8.72
CA SER A 78 7.59 0.23 9.23
C SER A 78 8.12 -1.20 9.09
N ALA A 79 9.43 -1.37 9.10
CA ALA A 79 10.10 -2.66 9.29
C ALA A 79 10.93 -2.62 10.58
N PHE A 80 11.26 -3.79 11.08
CA PHE A 80 11.86 -3.97 12.40
C PHE A 80 13.15 -4.75 12.23
N PHE A 81 14.27 -4.21 12.68
CA PHE A 81 15.56 -4.90 12.74
C PHE A 81 15.80 -5.35 14.18
N LEU A 82 16.03 -6.64 14.37
CA LEU A 82 16.30 -7.23 15.68
C LEU A 82 17.78 -7.05 16.00
N LEU A 83 18.09 -6.17 16.96
CA LEU A 83 19.46 -5.84 17.36
C LEU A 83 20.01 -6.87 18.36
N SER A 84 19.17 -7.31 19.29
CA SER A 84 19.52 -8.34 20.28
C SER A 84 18.28 -9.13 20.72
N GLY A 85 18.50 -10.33 21.26
CA GLY A 85 17.43 -11.24 21.68
C GLY A 85 16.83 -12.04 20.52
N SER A 86 15.60 -12.53 20.72
CA SER A 86 14.88 -13.33 19.73
C SER A 86 13.40 -12.98 19.71
N VAL A 87 12.77 -13.17 18.55
CA VAL A 87 11.33 -13.07 18.36
C VAL A 87 10.81 -14.36 17.77
N ARG A 88 9.49 -14.54 17.84
CA ARG A 88 8.78 -15.68 17.28
C ARG A 88 7.72 -15.17 16.32
N VAL A 89 7.73 -15.75 15.13
CA VAL A 89 6.81 -15.46 14.04
C VAL A 89 5.84 -16.61 13.96
N VAL A 90 4.54 -16.32 13.92
CA VAL A 90 3.52 -17.35 13.67
C VAL A 90 3.48 -17.59 12.16
N VAL A 91 3.92 -18.78 11.73
CA VAL A 91 4.11 -19.10 10.30
C VAL A 91 2.90 -19.84 9.71
N GLU A 92 2.05 -20.44 10.56
CA GLU A 92 0.94 -21.27 10.07
C GLU A 92 -0.35 -21.04 10.85
N ARG A 93 -1.45 -20.84 10.10
CA ARG A 93 -2.83 -20.92 10.59
C ARG A 93 -3.14 -22.37 10.93
N ALA A 94 -2.68 -22.84 12.09
CA ALA A 94 -3.13 -24.11 12.65
C ALA A 94 -4.63 -24.00 12.96
N LYS A 95 -5.47 -24.33 11.97
CA LYS A 95 -6.95 -24.41 12.01
C LYS A 95 -7.74 -23.16 12.44
N ASN A 96 -7.14 -22.13 13.03
CA ASN A 96 -7.72 -20.80 13.28
C ASN A 96 -6.57 -19.77 13.40
N SER A 97 -6.73 -18.55 12.89
CA SER A 97 -5.84 -17.44 13.28
C SER A 97 -6.04 -17.13 14.77
N ILE A 98 -5.03 -16.57 15.44
CA ILE A 98 -5.19 -16.14 16.85
C ILE A 98 -6.36 -15.16 16.89
N PRO A 99 -7.44 -15.44 17.66
CA PRO A 99 -8.60 -14.58 17.72
C PRO A 99 -8.23 -13.12 17.98
N PRO A 100 -8.86 -12.15 17.28
CA PRO A 100 -8.64 -10.71 17.47
C PRO A 100 -8.67 -10.26 18.93
N ASP A 101 -9.55 -10.88 19.72
CA ASP A 101 -9.75 -10.59 21.14
C ASP A 101 -8.52 -10.95 21.99
N LEU A 102 -7.81 -12.05 21.67
CA LEU A 102 -6.58 -12.44 22.35
C LEU A 102 -5.40 -11.54 21.95
N LEU A 103 -5.40 -11.00 20.74
CA LEU A 103 -4.40 -10.06 20.26
C LEU A 103 -4.63 -8.62 20.78
N GLY A 104 -5.75 -8.39 21.46
CA GLY A 104 -6.18 -7.07 21.92
C GLY A 104 -6.25 -6.08 20.75
N GLN A 105 -6.79 -6.51 19.60
CA GLN A 105 -6.86 -5.64 18.42
C GLN A 105 -7.65 -4.37 18.74
N PRO A 106 -7.05 -3.18 18.59
CA PRO A 106 -7.77 -1.95 18.83
C PRO A 106 -8.90 -1.82 17.80
N GLN A 107 -10.14 -1.69 18.27
CA GLN A 107 -11.24 -1.40 17.36
C GLN A 107 -11.16 0.04 16.85
N ARG A 108 -11.53 0.23 15.59
CA ARG A 108 -11.65 1.55 14.97
C ARG A 108 -12.61 2.40 15.79
N LYS A 109 -12.11 3.51 16.35
CA LYS A 109 -12.95 4.51 17.02
C LYS A 109 -13.76 5.28 15.97
N ARG A 110 -15.01 4.89 15.78
CA ARG A 110 -16.01 5.70 15.06
C ARG A 110 -16.67 6.65 16.04
N LYS A 111 -17.07 7.82 15.56
CA LYS A 111 -17.90 8.75 16.33
C LYS A 111 -19.16 8.03 16.78
N SER A 112 -19.56 8.20 18.03
CA SER A 112 -20.88 7.76 18.50
C SER A 112 -21.99 8.58 17.86
N VAL A 113 -23.23 8.08 17.88
CA VAL A 113 -24.40 8.82 17.39
C VAL A 113 -24.50 10.19 18.07
N LEU A 114 -24.21 10.26 19.38
CA LEU A 114 -24.22 11.51 20.13
C LEU A 114 -23.14 12.49 19.65
N GLU A 115 -21.95 12.01 19.34
CA GLU A 115 -20.86 12.83 18.80
C GLU A 115 -21.15 13.34 17.40
N VAL A 116 -21.76 12.51 16.53
CA VAL A 116 -22.21 12.93 15.20
C VAL A 116 -23.29 14.03 15.30
N LEU A 117 -24.26 13.86 16.20
CA LEU A 117 -25.27 14.88 16.47
C LEU A 117 -24.63 16.17 17.00
N LYS A 118 -23.73 16.06 17.98
CA LYS A 118 -22.99 17.20 18.54
C LYS A 118 -22.18 17.93 17.47
N GLN A 119 -21.54 17.20 16.55
CA GLN A 119 -20.83 17.78 15.42
C GLN A 119 -21.77 18.59 14.54
N CYS A 120 -23.01 18.13 14.30
CA CYS A 120 -23.98 18.89 13.51
C CYS A 120 -24.36 20.24 14.14
N PHE A 121 -24.38 20.34 15.47
CA PHE A 121 -24.68 21.58 16.20
C PHE A 121 -23.47 22.49 16.43
N ASN A 122 -22.27 21.91 16.57
CA ASN A 122 -21.05 22.64 16.94
C ASN A 122 -20.09 22.83 15.74
N ARG A 123 -20.62 22.94 14.52
CA ARG A 123 -19.78 23.12 13.32
C ARG A 123 -19.06 24.46 13.40
N SER A 124 -17.78 24.46 13.04
CA SER A 124 -17.08 25.72 12.84
C SER A 124 -17.67 26.47 11.64
N PRO A 125 -17.90 27.79 11.74
CA PRO A 125 -18.19 28.62 10.57
C PRO A 125 -16.95 28.84 9.70
N GLU A 126 -15.74 28.58 10.23
CA GLU A 126 -14.47 28.89 9.58
C GLU A 126 -13.99 27.77 8.65
N ILE A 127 -13.61 28.15 7.43
CA ILE A 127 -13.09 27.24 6.42
C ILE A 127 -11.67 26.80 6.80
N GLU A 128 -11.36 25.51 6.75
CA GLU A 128 -10.02 24.98 7.03
C GLU A 128 -9.48 25.29 8.44
N GLN A 129 -10.37 25.38 9.42
CA GLN A 129 -9.95 25.44 10.82
C GLN A 129 -9.15 24.19 11.21
N ARG A 130 -8.04 24.39 11.92
CA ARG A 130 -7.22 23.32 12.52
C ARG A 130 -6.95 23.62 13.98
N ASP A 131 -6.99 22.60 14.83
CA ASP A 131 -6.63 22.73 16.23
C ASP A 131 -5.10 22.73 16.38
N LEU A 132 -4.55 23.90 16.72
CA LEU A 132 -3.13 24.14 16.90
C LEU A 132 -2.54 23.54 18.19
N SER A 133 -3.38 23.18 19.17
CA SER A 133 -2.90 22.56 20.43
C SER A 133 -2.23 21.19 20.20
N ALA A 134 -2.53 20.56 19.06
CA ALA A 134 -1.86 19.36 18.59
C ALA A 134 -0.48 19.63 17.95
N PHE A 135 -0.23 20.86 17.47
CA PHE A 135 1.02 21.27 16.80
C PHE A 135 2.02 21.98 17.73
N ALA A 136 1.60 22.37 18.93
CA ALA A 136 2.51 22.84 19.95
C ALA A 136 3.51 21.71 20.27
N PRO A 137 4.81 22.00 20.49
CA PRO A 137 5.73 21.02 21.05
C PRO A 137 5.20 20.64 22.43
N GLN A 138 4.41 19.58 22.49
CA GLN A 138 4.01 19.01 23.76
C GLN A 138 5.30 18.47 24.36
N SER A 139 5.67 18.99 25.54
CA SER A 139 6.43 18.18 26.48
C SER A 139 5.62 16.90 26.62
N SER A 140 6.10 15.83 26.00
CA SER A 140 5.46 14.53 26.02
C SER A 140 5.22 14.17 27.48
N ASN A 141 3.96 14.29 27.92
CA ASN A 141 3.55 13.55 29.09
C ASN A 141 3.85 12.10 28.74
N ALA A 142 4.74 11.50 29.53
CA ALA A 142 5.42 10.22 29.35
C ALA A 142 4.49 8.99 29.35
N ASN A 143 3.26 9.11 28.86
CA ASN A 143 2.21 8.12 28.96
C ASN A 143 1.54 7.72 27.62
N THR A 144 2.08 8.15 26.48
CA THR A 144 1.85 7.47 25.20
C THR A 144 3.03 6.56 24.85
N LYS A 145 3.51 5.78 25.83
CA LYS A 145 3.90 4.41 25.49
C LYS A 145 2.67 3.82 24.81
N SER A 146 2.76 3.51 23.51
CA SER A 146 1.77 2.63 22.90
C SER A 146 1.68 1.44 23.83
N ALA A 147 0.56 1.30 24.55
CA ALA A 147 0.39 0.25 25.54
C ALA A 147 0.41 -1.06 24.73
N ARG A 148 1.59 -1.64 24.58
CA ARG A 148 1.77 -2.87 23.83
C ARG A 148 1.01 -3.93 24.58
N THR A 149 0.11 -4.59 23.88
CA THR A 149 -0.67 -5.66 24.46
C THR A 149 0.30 -6.77 24.84
N TYR A 150 0.34 -7.06 26.14
CA TYR A 150 1.07 -8.18 26.69
C TYR A 150 0.18 -9.42 26.59
N LEU A 151 0.69 -10.50 26.00
CA LEU A 151 -0.03 -11.78 26.00
C LEU A 151 0.17 -12.46 27.36
N HIS A 152 -0.91 -12.59 28.12
CA HIS A 152 -0.89 -13.27 29.41
C HIS A 152 -0.55 -14.77 29.27
N ASP A 153 -0.96 -15.42 28.17
CA ASP A 153 -0.78 -16.86 27.92
C ASP A 153 0.23 -17.14 26.77
N PHE A 154 1.40 -16.52 26.84
CA PHE A 154 2.44 -16.64 25.80
C PHE A 154 2.86 -18.08 25.51
N ASP A 155 3.22 -18.85 26.54
CA ASP A 155 3.76 -20.21 26.37
C ASP A 155 2.70 -21.15 25.78
N GLN A 156 1.42 -20.97 26.15
CA GLN A 156 0.31 -21.73 25.56
C GLN A 156 0.14 -21.43 24.06
N ILE A 157 0.33 -20.18 23.62
CA ILE A 157 0.27 -19.83 22.20
C ILE A 157 1.47 -20.43 21.44
N VAL A 158 2.67 -20.39 22.03
CA VAL A 158 3.84 -21.03 21.41
C VAL A 158 3.64 -22.54 21.25
N ASP A 159 3.02 -23.20 22.23
CA ASP A 159 2.75 -24.63 22.20
C ASP A 159 1.59 -25.01 21.25
N CYS A 160 0.60 -24.12 21.08
CA CYS A 160 -0.59 -24.38 20.26
C CYS A 160 -0.43 -24.01 18.78
N TYR A 161 0.50 -23.11 18.43
CA TYR A 161 0.65 -22.58 17.08
C TYR A 161 2.04 -22.89 16.50
N ASN A 162 2.12 -23.12 15.19
CA ASN A 162 3.40 -23.33 14.52
C ASN A 162 4.17 -21.99 14.46
N THR A 163 5.26 -21.91 15.23
CA THR A 163 6.05 -20.68 15.37
C THR A 163 7.49 -20.92 14.94
N THR A 164 8.03 -19.98 14.17
CA THR A 164 9.45 -19.95 13.81
C THR A 164 10.17 -18.87 14.61
N ARG A 165 11.34 -19.21 15.15
CA ARG A 165 12.19 -18.28 15.89
C ARG A 165 13.07 -17.49 14.92
N VAL A 166 13.19 -16.20 15.19
CA VAL A 166 14.06 -15.27 14.47
C VAL A 166 15.02 -14.66 15.50
N ASP A 167 16.32 -14.81 15.27
CA ASP A 167 17.38 -14.36 16.16
C ASP A 167 17.98 -13.01 15.70
N ALA A 168 18.86 -12.43 16.51
CA ALA A 168 19.47 -11.11 16.26
C ALA A 168 20.24 -10.99 14.93
N ILE A 169 20.36 -9.75 14.44
CA ILE A 169 20.92 -9.36 13.13
C ILE A 169 19.95 -9.62 11.96
N ASP A 170 18.74 -10.07 12.29
CA ASP A 170 17.67 -10.32 11.34
C ASP A 170 16.60 -9.21 11.38
N PHE A 171 15.66 -9.19 10.43
CA PHE A 171 14.63 -8.16 10.35
C PHE A 171 13.27 -8.72 9.92
N PHE A 172 12.18 -7.99 10.13
CA PHE A 172 10.86 -8.46 9.73
C PHE A 172 9.90 -7.29 9.51
N GLY A 173 8.80 -7.58 8.84
CA GLY A 173 7.80 -6.57 8.50
C GLY A 173 8.19 -5.67 7.32
N GLU A 174 9.25 -5.99 6.61
CA GLU A 174 9.63 -5.36 5.36
C GLU A 174 8.52 -5.52 4.29
N GLN A 175 7.85 -6.67 4.25
CA GLN A 175 6.86 -6.98 3.20
C GLN A 175 5.68 -6.01 3.20
N SER A 176 5.11 -5.72 4.36
CA SER A 176 4.00 -4.76 4.45
C SER A 176 4.46 -3.32 4.23
N ALA A 177 5.64 -2.95 4.75
CA ALA A 177 6.19 -1.60 4.59
C ALA A 177 6.50 -1.28 3.13
N LEU A 178 7.13 -2.21 2.41
CA LEU A 178 7.50 -2.10 0.99
C LEU A 178 6.32 -2.36 0.05
N GLY A 179 5.60 -3.44 0.32
CA GLY A 179 4.53 -3.95 -0.52
C GLY A 179 3.24 -3.15 -0.39
N ARG A 180 3.08 -2.34 0.67
CA ARG A 180 1.79 -1.71 1.03
C ARG A 180 0.72 -2.80 1.06
N LEU A 181 0.96 -3.80 1.88
CA LEU A 181 0.07 -4.93 2.11
C LEU A 181 -0.19 -5.05 3.61
N GLU A 182 -1.21 -5.80 3.97
CA GLU A 182 -1.43 -6.22 5.35
C GLU A 182 -0.28 -7.11 5.85
N ARG A 183 -0.13 -7.17 7.17
CA ARG A 183 0.80 -8.07 7.83
C ARG A 183 0.31 -9.50 7.66
N THR A 184 1.16 -10.36 7.12
CA THR A 184 0.83 -11.76 6.86
C THR A 184 1.01 -12.67 8.08
N ALA A 185 1.61 -12.16 9.16
CA ALA A 185 1.93 -12.93 10.35
C ALA A 185 1.93 -12.04 11.60
N THR A 186 1.67 -12.66 12.74
CA THR A 186 1.84 -12.07 14.07
C THR A 186 3.25 -12.36 14.57
N VAL A 187 3.90 -11.36 15.18
CA VAL A 187 5.27 -11.48 15.73
C VAL A 187 5.27 -11.04 17.18
N PHE A 188 5.88 -11.86 18.04
CA PHE A 188 6.00 -11.61 19.47
C PHE A 188 7.42 -11.81 19.98
N ALA A 189 7.77 -11.11 21.06
CA ALA A 189 9.07 -11.23 21.70
C ALA A 189 9.21 -12.57 22.45
N ASP A 190 10.26 -13.34 22.13
CA ASP A 190 10.56 -14.66 22.74
C ASP A 190 11.42 -14.54 24.01
N GLY A 191 11.76 -13.31 24.38
CA GLY A 191 12.63 -12.93 25.48
C GLY A 191 12.71 -11.41 25.57
N ASP A 192 13.61 -10.92 26.41
CA ASP A 192 13.98 -9.50 26.35
C ASP A 192 14.76 -9.24 25.06
N CYS A 193 14.25 -8.35 24.21
CA CYS A 193 14.86 -8.05 22.94
C CYS A 193 14.87 -6.55 22.65
N GLU A 194 15.87 -6.14 21.89
CA GLU A 194 16.03 -4.76 21.41
C GLU A 194 15.82 -4.72 19.91
N ILE A 195 14.92 -3.83 19.48
CA ILE A 195 14.46 -3.75 18.10
C ILE A 195 14.58 -2.31 17.62
N LEU A 196 15.14 -2.15 16.43
CA LEU A 196 15.12 -0.90 15.69
C LEU A 196 13.95 -0.91 14.72
N GLU A 197 12.92 -0.11 15.01
CA GLU A 197 11.85 0.12 14.05
C GLU A 197 12.23 1.27 13.12
N VAL A 198 12.22 1.01 11.81
CA VAL A 198 12.52 1.99 10.77
C VAL A 198 11.25 2.19 9.94
N ARG A 199 10.82 3.45 9.79
CA ARG A 199 9.66 3.75 8.93
C ARG A 199 9.97 3.52 7.45
N TRP A 200 8.94 3.36 6.64
CA TRP A 200 9.03 3.17 5.19
C TRP A 200 10.05 4.08 4.49
N GLN A 201 10.02 5.40 4.76
CA GLN A 201 10.92 6.37 4.15
C GLN A 201 12.39 6.08 4.46
N GLY A 202 12.69 5.66 5.70
CA GLY A 202 14.02 5.27 6.11
C GLY A 202 14.46 4.00 5.39
N ILE A 203 13.63 2.97 5.34
CA ILE A 203 13.94 1.69 4.65
C ILE A 203 14.21 1.91 3.17
N ARG A 204 13.35 2.66 2.49
CA ARG A 204 13.53 3.01 1.08
C ARG A 204 14.88 3.67 0.85
N ASP A 205 15.24 4.62 1.70
CA ASP A 205 16.48 5.38 1.57
C ASP A 205 17.71 4.52 1.92
N LEU A 206 17.60 3.59 2.88
CA LEU A 206 18.61 2.56 3.14
C LEU A 206 18.80 1.65 1.93
N MET A 207 17.73 1.14 1.33
CA MET A 207 17.80 0.23 0.17
C MET A 207 18.46 0.88 -1.06
N LYS A 208 18.29 2.20 -1.25
CA LYS A 208 18.96 2.95 -2.33
C LYS A 208 20.49 2.95 -2.18
N LYS A 209 21.00 2.77 -0.97
CA LYS A 209 22.43 2.88 -0.62
C LYS A 209 23.04 1.57 -0.11
N ALA A 210 22.23 0.56 0.18
CA ALA A 210 22.64 -0.75 0.68
C ALA A 210 22.10 -1.88 -0.22
N PRO A 211 22.85 -2.29 -1.26
CA PRO A 211 22.47 -3.41 -2.12
C PRO A 211 22.23 -4.71 -1.35
N TRP A 212 23.02 -4.96 -0.29
CA TRP A 212 22.85 -6.11 0.61
C TRP A 212 21.42 -6.19 1.16
N LEU A 213 20.89 -5.07 1.66
CA LEU A 213 19.55 -5.02 2.25
C LEU A 213 18.47 -5.40 1.23
N LYS A 214 18.61 -4.91 -0.02
CA LYS A 214 17.71 -5.28 -1.12
C LYS A 214 17.73 -6.79 -1.39
N THR A 215 18.92 -7.37 -1.50
CA THR A 215 19.08 -8.82 -1.70
C THR A 215 18.46 -9.63 -0.55
N GLN A 216 18.65 -9.19 0.70
CA GLN A 216 18.06 -9.87 1.85
C GLN A 216 16.52 -9.81 1.85
N ILE A 217 15.94 -8.66 1.51
CA ILE A 217 14.48 -8.51 1.38
C ILE A 217 13.92 -9.49 0.35
N ASP A 218 14.60 -9.64 -0.79
CA ASP A 218 14.18 -10.57 -1.86
C ASP A 218 14.29 -12.03 -1.40
N MET A 219 15.39 -12.40 -0.73
CA MET A 219 15.58 -13.74 -0.15
C MET A 219 14.52 -14.08 0.90
N ARG A 220 14.21 -13.13 1.79
CA ARG A 220 13.16 -13.32 2.80
C ARG A 220 11.79 -13.48 2.21
N PHE A 221 11.46 -12.72 1.16
CA PHE A 221 10.19 -12.88 0.49
C PHE A 221 10.04 -14.32 -0.02
N ARG A 222 11.09 -14.90 -0.62
CA ARG A 222 11.09 -16.31 -1.03
C ARG A 222 10.89 -17.26 0.14
N ALA A 223 11.59 -17.02 1.26
CA ALA A 223 11.54 -17.89 2.43
C ALA A 223 10.20 -17.86 3.18
N PHE A 224 9.57 -16.69 3.31
CA PHE A 224 8.45 -16.48 4.25
C PHE A 224 7.18 -15.92 3.60
N GLY A 225 7.31 -15.13 2.54
CA GLY A 225 6.18 -14.43 1.91
C GLY A 225 5.57 -15.18 0.74
N LEU A 226 6.39 -15.89 -0.04
CA LEU A 226 6.00 -16.50 -1.31
C LEU A 226 4.94 -17.58 -1.12
N TYR A 227 5.08 -18.44 -0.11
CA TYR A 227 4.08 -19.45 0.21
C TYR A 227 2.71 -18.82 0.50
N SER A 228 2.66 -17.83 1.39
CA SER A 228 1.40 -17.15 1.75
C SER A 228 0.76 -16.46 0.54
N PHE A 229 1.57 -15.81 -0.30
CA PHE A 229 1.12 -15.15 -1.52
C PHE A 229 0.57 -16.13 -2.57
N LEU A 230 1.25 -17.25 -2.83
CA LEU A 230 0.76 -18.24 -3.80
C LEU A 230 -0.45 -18.98 -3.27
N LYS A 231 -0.48 -19.32 -1.98
CA LYS A 231 -1.62 -19.96 -1.32
C LYS A 231 -2.90 -19.14 -1.41
N SER A 232 -2.81 -17.81 -1.39
CA SER A 232 -4.00 -16.95 -1.53
C SER A 232 -4.55 -16.89 -2.95
N SER A 233 -3.84 -17.46 -3.94
CA SER A 233 -4.26 -17.44 -5.33
C SER A 233 -5.09 -18.70 -5.67
N PRO A 234 -6.22 -18.55 -6.39
CA PRO A 234 -7.10 -19.68 -6.75
C PRO A 234 -6.40 -20.80 -7.52
N TYR A 235 -5.29 -20.49 -8.20
CA TYR A 235 -4.54 -21.47 -8.98
C TYR A 235 -3.77 -22.47 -8.12
N PHE A 236 -3.49 -22.19 -6.85
CA PHE A 236 -2.68 -23.06 -5.98
C PHE A 236 -3.43 -23.57 -4.74
N GLU A 237 -4.68 -23.14 -4.54
CA GLU A 237 -5.48 -23.51 -3.37
C GLU A 237 -5.63 -25.03 -3.21
N HIS A 238 -5.78 -25.77 -4.31
CA HIS A 238 -5.92 -27.24 -4.33
C HIS A 238 -4.67 -28.00 -3.83
N LEU A 239 -3.49 -27.36 -3.88
CA LEU A 239 -2.23 -27.91 -3.38
C LEU A 239 -2.06 -27.71 -1.88
N VAL A 240 -2.97 -26.97 -1.25
CA VAL A 240 -3.01 -26.79 0.19
C VAL A 240 -3.94 -27.83 0.77
N ASP A 241 -3.47 -28.65 1.69
CA ASP A 241 -4.32 -29.60 2.41
C ASP A 241 -5.18 -28.87 3.46
N PRO A 242 -6.52 -28.93 3.37
CA PRO A 242 -7.41 -28.38 4.40
C PRO A 242 -7.46 -29.22 5.68
N GLY A 243 -6.63 -30.26 5.79
CA GLY A 243 -6.58 -31.19 6.92
C GLY A 243 -7.59 -32.33 6.81
N GLN A 244 -7.99 -32.66 5.57
CA GLN A 244 -8.92 -33.75 5.24
C GLN A 244 -8.28 -34.81 4.34
N ALA A 245 -7.08 -34.56 3.80
CA ALA A 245 -6.38 -35.52 2.95
C ALA A 245 -5.70 -36.62 3.77
N SER A 246 -5.41 -37.76 3.13
CA SER A 246 -4.59 -38.80 3.75
C SER A 246 -3.14 -38.32 3.93
N PRO A 247 -2.37 -38.85 4.92
CA PRO A 247 -0.99 -38.41 5.16
C PRO A 247 -0.09 -38.45 3.91
N LEU A 248 -0.29 -39.45 3.04
CA LEU A 248 0.46 -39.62 1.80
C LEU A 248 0.09 -38.54 0.76
N GLU A 249 -1.19 -38.19 0.64
CA GLU A 249 -1.64 -37.11 -0.24
C GLU A 249 -1.15 -35.75 0.25
N SER A 250 -1.20 -35.51 1.57
CA SER A 250 -0.66 -34.29 2.18
C SER A 250 0.84 -34.14 1.89
N GLU A 251 1.62 -35.21 2.04
CA GLU A 251 3.05 -35.22 1.74
C GLU A 251 3.34 -34.94 0.26
N ARG A 252 2.59 -35.57 -0.64
CA ARG A 252 2.69 -35.33 -2.09
C ARG A 252 2.38 -33.88 -2.45
N LYS A 253 1.25 -33.34 -1.98
CA LYS A 253 0.84 -31.95 -2.24
C LYS A 253 1.86 -30.95 -1.71
N ASN A 254 2.37 -31.18 -0.51
CA ASN A 254 3.44 -30.36 0.06
C ASN A 254 4.71 -30.41 -0.81
N SER A 255 5.11 -31.59 -1.29
CA SER A 255 6.27 -31.72 -2.19
C SER A 255 6.09 -30.95 -3.51
N LEU A 256 4.91 -31.02 -4.13
CA LEU A 256 4.60 -30.27 -5.35
C LEU A 256 4.64 -28.75 -5.10
N PHE A 257 4.04 -28.28 -4.01
CA PHE A 257 4.08 -26.86 -3.65
C PHE A 257 5.52 -26.39 -3.40
N GLN A 258 6.35 -27.20 -2.72
CA GLN A 258 7.76 -26.88 -2.50
C GLN A 258 8.55 -26.80 -3.82
N SER A 259 8.23 -27.62 -4.83
CA SER A 259 8.83 -27.48 -6.16
C SER A 259 8.53 -26.11 -6.76
N ILE A 260 7.28 -25.64 -6.65
CA ILE A 260 6.90 -24.29 -7.11
C ILE A 260 7.71 -23.22 -6.39
N LEU A 261 7.85 -23.32 -5.06
CA LEU A 261 8.59 -22.34 -4.28
C LEU A 261 10.07 -22.26 -4.65
N ASN A 262 10.69 -23.39 -4.96
CA ASN A 262 12.11 -23.46 -5.31
C ASN A 262 12.41 -22.81 -6.67
N ASP A 263 11.55 -23.06 -7.65
CA ASP A 263 11.79 -22.65 -9.05
C ASP A 263 11.10 -21.33 -9.42
N ALA A 264 10.20 -20.81 -8.58
CA ALA A 264 9.58 -19.52 -8.81
C ALA A 264 10.60 -18.36 -8.75
N GLU A 265 10.44 -17.42 -9.68
CA GLU A 265 11.30 -16.25 -9.80
C GLU A 265 10.53 -14.95 -9.52
N LEU A 266 11.07 -14.11 -8.65
CA LEU A 266 10.56 -12.76 -8.48
C LEU A 266 11.15 -11.84 -9.55
N ARG A 267 10.32 -11.36 -10.48
CA ARG A 267 10.73 -10.46 -11.57
C ARG A 267 10.07 -9.09 -11.38
N THR A 268 10.85 -8.01 -11.48
CA THR A 268 10.34 -6.63 -11.40
C THR A 268 10.59 -5.90 -12.70
N TYR A 269 9.55 -5.26 -13.21
CA TYR A 269 9.50 -4.51 -14.46
C TYR A 269 9.14 -3.06 -14.18
N GLY A 270 9.77 -2.12 -14.87
CA GLY A 270 9.57 -0.69 -14.66
C GLY A 270 10.41 -0.11 -13.52
N ASN A 271 10.21 1.17 -13.22
CA ASN A 271 11.00 1.88 -12.20
C ASN A 271 10.10 2.53 -11.15
N TYR A 272 10.28 2.09 -9.91
CA TYR A 272 9.55 2.53 -8.73
C TYR A 272 9.71 4.02 -8.39
N ASP A 273 10.89 4.59 -8.66
CA ASP A 273 11.25 5.96 -8.22
C ASP A 273 10.92 7.04 -9.24
N LYS A 274 10.70 6.67 -10.51
CA LYS A 274 10.44 7.62 -11.60
C LYS A 274 8.94 7.87 -11.74
N VAL A 275 8.40 8.70 -10.86
CA VAL A 275 7.03 9.24 -10.98
C VAL A 275 6.93 10.28 -12.11
N ASP A 276 8.08 10.81 -12.57
CA ASP A 276 8.24 11.87 -13.57
C ASP A 276 7.60 11.59 -14.95
N SER A 277 6.98 10.44 -15.18
CA SER A 277 6.30 10.17 -16.44
C SER A 277 4.81 9.88 -16.39
N PHE A 278 4.08 9.87 -15.26
CA PHE A 278 2.63 9.61 -15.40
C PHE A 278 1.87 10.78 -16.05
N LEU A 279 2.04 12.01 -15.53
CA LEU A 279 1.33 13.18 -16.06
C LEU A 279 1.75 13.48 -17.51
N SER A 280 3.03 13.35 -17.84
CA SER A 280 3.52 13.53 -19.22
C SER A 280 3.10 12.40 -20.17
N LEU A 281 2.83 11.19 -19.67
CA LEU A 281 2.28 10.09 -20.47
C LEU A 281 0.79 10.33 -20.80
N VAL A 282 -0.03 10.74 -19.83
CA VAL A 282 -1.45 11.07 -20.08
C VAL A 282 -1.62 12.16 -21.14
N GLU A 283 -0.69 13.11 -21.22
CA GLU A 283 -0.70 14.20 -22.21
C GLU A 283 -0.31 13.76 -23.65
N HIS A 284 0.30 12.59 -23.85
CA HIS A 284 0.89 12.19 -25.15
C HIS A 284 0.13 11.09 -25.91
N GLY A 285 -1.06 10.70 -25.44
CA GLY A 285 -1.95 9.77 -26.13
C GLY A 285 -1.50 8.29 -26.12
N THR A 286 -2.40 7.42 -26.56
CA THR A 286 -2.34 5.95 -26.39
C THR A 286 -1.06 5.31 -26.95
N ALA A 287 -0.62 5.73 -28.14
CA ALA A 287 0.56 5.19 -28.81
C ALA A 287 1.89 5.57 -28.12
N SER A 288 1.97 6.76 -27.52
CA SER A 288 3.13 7.19 -26.72
C SER A 288 3.22 6.40 -25.41
N ASN A 289 2.06 6.07 -24.81
CA ASN A 289 1.99 5.36 -23.54
C ASN A 289 2.56 3.95 -23.62
N LEU A 290 2.20 3.19 -24.65
CA LEU A 290 2.69 1.83 -24.88
C LEU A 290 4.21 1.75 -25.09
N ALA A 291 4.84 2.80 -25.62
CA ALA A 291 6.28 2.84 -25.82
C ALA A 291 7.07 2.96 -24.50
N HIS A 292 6.45 3.53 -23.46
CA HIS A 292 7.06 3.72 -22.15
C HIS A 292 6.68 2.62 -21.15
N GLU A 293 5.72 1.77 -21.48
CA GLU A 293 5.34 0.61 -20.69
C GLU A 293 6.24 -0.59 -21.01
N PRO A 294 7.05 -1.06 -20.04
CA PRO A 294 7.89 -2.23 -20.23
C PRO A 294 7.07 -3.46 -20.63
N LEU A 295 7.47 -4.11 -21.72
CA LEU A 295 6.87 -5.37 -22.14
C LEU A 295 7.35 -6.49 -21.21
N ILE A 296 6.40 -7.20 -20.59
CA ILE A 296 6.65 -8.35 -19.71
C ILE A 296 6.65 -9.63 -20.54
N ALA A 297 5.62 -9.80 -21.38
CA ALA A 297 5.45 -10.93 -22.28
C ALA A 297 4.81 -10.43 -23.58
N ARG A 298 5.23 -10.99 -24.73
CA ARG A 298 4.73 -10.57 -26.05
C ARG A 298 3.75 -11.59 -26.60
N GLU A 299 2.69 -11.09 -27.21
CA GLU A 299 1.81 -11.88 -28.08
C GLU A 299 2.64 -12.59 -29.17
N GLU A 300 2.21 -13.80 -29.56
CA GLU A 300 2.89 -14.70 -30.50
C GLU A 300 4.23 -15.31 -30.02
N ASP A 301 4.80 -14.85 -28.90
CA ASP A 301 5.92 -15.56 -28.29
C ASP A 301 5.43 -16.86 -27.63
N TYR A 302 6.31 -17.85 -27.51
CA TYR A 302 5.97 -19.09 -26.80
C TYR A 302 5.78 -18.82 -25.30
N SER A 303 4.80 -19.48 -24.69
CA SER A 303 4.62 -19.39 -23.25
C SER A 303 5.76 -20.11 -22.52
N GLU A 304 6.60 -19.36 -21.81
CA GLU A 304 7.68 -19.89 -20.97
C GLU A 304 7.18 -20.32 -19.58
N GLY A 305 5.98 -19.88 -19.19
CA GLY A 305 5.44 -20.09 -17.86
C GLY A 305 4.32 -19.12 -17.50
N VAL A 306 3.95 -19.14 -16.22
CA VAL A 306 2.85 -18.35 -15.67
C VAL A 306 3.41 -17.15 -14.90
N TYR A 307 2.84 -15.97 -15.12
CA TYR A 307 3.15 -14.75 -14.38
C TYR A 307 2.02 -14.45 -13.39
N VAL A 308 2.29 -14.53 -12.08
CA VAL A 308 1.35 -14.12 -11.03
C VAL A 308 1.71 -12.72 -10.55
N ILE A 309 0.82 -11.75 -10.72
CA ILE A 309 1.07 -10.36 -10.34
C ILE A 309 1.12 -10.25 -8.82
N ARG A 310 2.24 -9.76 -8.29
CA ARG A 310 2.43 -9.55 -6.85
C ARG A 310 2.12 -8.11 -6.44
N SER A 311 2.59 -7.14 -7.21
CA SER A 311 2.36 -5.72 -6.95
C SER A 311 2.39 -4.93 -8.26
N GLY A 312 1.71 -3.79 -8.26
CA GLY A 312 1.53 -2.97 -9.46
C GLY A 312 0.38 -3.46 -10.34
N ILE A 313 0.30 -2.90 -11.54
CA ILE A 313 -0.80 -3.15 -12.48
C ILE A 313 -0.20 -3.50 -13.84
N ALA A 314 -0.66 -4.60 -14.41
CA ALA A 314 -0.25 -5.03 -15.74
C ALA A 314 -1.40 -4.87 -16.74
N ARG A 315 -1.13 -4.30 -17.91
CA ARG A 315 -2.07 -4.24 -19.03
C ARG A 315 -1.98 -5.51 -19.85
N VAL A 316 -3.12 -6.10 -20.18
CA VAL A 316 -3.26 -7.17 -21.18
C VAL A 316 -3.78 -6.54 -22.47
N SER A 317 -3.04 -6.69 -23.54
CA SER A 317 -3.35 -6.05 -24.82
C SER A 317 -3.21 -7.01 -25.99
N HIS A 318 -4.02 -6.81 -27.01
CA HIS A 318 -3.94 -7.54 -28.28
C HIS A 318 -3.52 -6.58 -29.39
N ARG A 319 -2.69 -7.04 -30.32
CA ARG A 319 -2.28 -6.25 -31.47
C ARG A 319 -3.43 -6.15 -32.48
N TYR A 320 -3.82 -4.92 -32.84
CA TYR A 320 -4.88 -4.69 -33.83
C TYR A 320 -4.41 -3.68 -34.86
N ASN A 321 -4.26 -4.12 -36.12
CA ASN A 321 -3.63 -3.36 -37.19
C ASN A 321 -2.22 -2.85 -36.79
N ASN A 322 -2.05 -1.53 -36.77
CA ASN A 322 -0.80 -0.85 -36.38
C ASN A 322 -0.80 -0.40 -34.91
N GLY A 323 -1.82 -0.76 -34.12
CA GLY A 323 -1.96 -0.37 -32.72
C GLY A 323 -2.11 -1.56 -31.78
N HIS A 324 -2.35 -1.24 -30.52
CA HIS A 324 -2.74 -2.21 -29.50
C HIS A 324 -4.11 -1.82 -28.96
N ARG A 325 -4.89 -2.83 -28.55
CA ARG A 325 -6.16 -2.66 -27.85
C ARG A 325 -6.03 -3.26 -26.46
N THR A 326 -6.39 -2.54 -25.42
CA THR A 326 -6.50 -3.11 -24.06
C THR A 326 -7.68 -4.08 -24.03
N ILE A 327 -7.42 -5.31 -23.60
CA ILE A 327 -8.42 -6.38 -23.45
C ILE A 327 -8.79 -6.57 -21.98
N SER A 328 -7.81 -6.39 -21.10
CA SER A 328 -7.97 -6.52 -19.65
C SER A 328 -6.78 -5.88 -18.93
N TYR A 329 -6.83 -5.88 -17.61
CA TYR A 329 -5.71 -5.54 -16.74
C TYR A 329 -5.63 -6.57 -15.61
N LEU A 330 -4.44 -6.71 -15.03
CA LEU A 330 -4.15 -7.63 -13.94
C LEU A 330 -3.62 -6.84 -12.75
N THR A 331 -4.30 -6.96 -11.64
CA THR A 331 -3.92 -6.46 -10.31
C THR A 331 -3.31 -7.61 -9.47
N PRO A 332 -2.77 -7.34 -8.26
CA PRO A 332 -2.19 -8.38 -7.42
C PRO A 332 -3.10 -9.61 -7.23
N GLY A 333 -2.52 -10.80 -7.34
CA GLY A 333 -3.20 -12.10 -7.26
C GLY A 333 -3.64 -12.69 -8.60
N HIS A 334 -3.82 -11.85 -9.63
CA HIS A 334 -4.14 -12.31 -10.98
C HIS A 334 -2.95 -12.95 -11.69
N ALA A 335 -3.21 -13.87 -12.61
CA ALA A 335 -2.19 -14.59 -13.37
C ALA A 335 -2.34 -14.39 -14.89
N PHE A 336 -1.22 -14.48 -15.60
CA PHE A 336 -1.12 -14.40 -17.07
C PHE A 336 -0.37 -15.62 -17.62
N GLY A 337 -0.78 -16.10 -18.81
CA GLY A 337 -0.16 -17.24 -19.49
C GLY A 337 -0.71 -18.62 -19.07
N VAL A 338 -1.67 -18.66 -18.14
CA VAL A 338 -2.24 -19.94 -17.63
C VAL A 338 -2.92 -20.72 -18.75
N ALA A 339 -3.72 -20.06 -19.59
CA ALA A 339 -4.46 -20.73 -20.66
C ALA A 339 -3.52 -21.39 -21.67
N GLU A 340 -2.45 -20.69 -22.04
CA GLU A 340 -1.45 -21.18 -22.98
C GLU A 340 -0.59 -22.30 -22.40
N VAL A 341 -0.25 -22.27 -21.11
CA VAL A 341 0.42 -23.40 -20.44
C VAL A 341 -0.49 -24.62 -20.41
N VAL A 342 -1.78 -24.44 -20.10
CA VAL A 342 -2.78 -25.53 -20.13
C VAL A 342 -2.90 -26.12 -21.54
N GLU A 343 -2.98 -25.28 -22.57
CA GLU A 343 -3.00 -25.73 -23.96
C GLU A 343 -1.73 -26.48 -24.34
N SER A 344 -0.57 -25.95 -23.95
CA SER A 344 0.73 -26.56 -24.23
C SER A 344 0.83 -27.96 -23.65
N TRP A 345 0.41 -28.10 -22.39
CA TRP A 345 0.38 -29.36 -21.66
C TRP A 345 -0.61 -30.37 -22.24
N ARG A 346 -1.80 -29.92 -22.65
CA ARG A 346 -2.85 -30.77 -23.23
C ARG A 346 -2.44 -31.32 -24.58
N ASP A 347 -1.87 -30.47 -25.44
CA ASP A 347 -1.59 -30.81 -26.84
C ASP A 347 -0.15 -31.32 -27.04
N GLY A 348 0.69 -31.25 -26.00
CA GLY A 348 2.09 -31.67 -26.02
C GLY A 348 2.97 -30.83 -26.94
N LYS A 349 2.54 -29.60 -27.24
CA LYS A 349 3.21 -28.66 -28.16
C LYS A 349 3.20 -27.27 -27.55
N PRO A 350 4.29 -26.49 -27.66
CA PRO A 350 4.30 -25.13 -27.16
C PRO A 350 3.19 -24.27 -27.80
N ALA A 351 2.37 -23.64 -26.96
CA ALA A 351 1.36 -22.68 -27.38
C ALA A 351 1.96 -21.26 -27.40
N HIS A 352 1.42 -20.44 -28.30
CA HIS A 352 1.77 -19.03 -28.41
C HIS A 352 0.87 -18.21 -27.50
N LEU A 353 1.43 -17.16 -26.89
CA LEU A 353 0.67 -16.18 -26.12
C LEU A 353 -0.35 -15.47 -27.01
N CYS A 354 -1.63 -15.55 -26.63
CA CYS A 354 -2.70 -14.88 -27.38
C CYS A 354 -2.68 -13.36 -27.22
N HIS A 355 -2.02 -12.87 -26.17
CA HIS A 355 -1.99 -11.46 -25.79
C HIS A 355 -0.59 -11.03 -25.32
N SER A 356 -0.36 -9.72 -25.30
CA SER A 356 0.82 -9.09 -24.71
C SER A 356 0.53 -8.61 -23.28
N LEU A 357 1.49 -8.79 -22.38
CA LEU A 357 1.47 -8.30 -21.00
C LEU A 357 2.47 -7.16 -20.82
N ARG A 358 2.05 -6.03 -20.26
CA ARG A 358 2.89 -4.82 -20.08
C ARG A 358 2.77 -4.25 -18.68
N ALA A 359 3.85 -3.69 -18.15
CA ALA A 359 3.84 -3.02 -16.86
C ALA A 359 3.34 -1.57 -16.98
N VAL A 360 2.24 -1.24 -16.31
CA VAL A 360 1.71 0.12 -16.25
C VAL A 360 2.42 0.87 -15.12
N GLY A 361 3.59 1.44 -15.43
CA GLY A 361 4.49 2.07 -14.46
C GLY A 361 5.51 1.07 -13.90
N TYR A 362 5.11 0.29 -12.90
CA TYR A 362 5.92 -0.84 -12.44
C TYR A 362 5.03 -2.04 -12.12
N VAL A 363 5.60 -3.24 -12.26
CA VAL A 363 4.98 -4.51 -11.89
C VAL A 363 6.05 -5.40 -11.28
N THR A 364 5.76 -5.99 -10.13
CA THR A 364 6.49 -7.14 -9.64
C THR A 364 5.61 -8.36 -9.82
N ALA A 365 6.13 -9.40 -10.49
CA ALA A 365 5.46 -10.66 -10.74
C ALA A 365 6.28 -11.83 -10.21
N VAL A 366 5.58 -12.86 -9.75
CA VAL A 366 6.15 -14.19 -9.51
C VAL A 366 6.00 -14.98 -10.81
N PHE A 367 7.12 -15.28 -11.46
CA PHE A 367 7.18 -16.11 -12.64
C PHE A 367 7.38 -17.57 -12.23
N ILE A 368 6.54 -18.46 -12.74
CA ILE A 368 6.61 -19.90 -12.49
C ILE A 368 6.84 -20.59 -13.84
N PRO A 369 7.98 -21.29 -14.04
CA PRO A 369 8.26 -21.99 -15.29
C PRO A 369 7.16 -22.98 -15.67
N SER A 370 6.86 -23.10 -16.96
CA SER A 370 5.80 -23.99 -17.47
C SER A 370 5.95 -25.42 -16.97
N ALA A 371 7.15 -26.01 -17.05
CA ALA A 371 7.43 -27.37 -16.59
C ALA A 371 7.02 -27.61 -15.12
N VAL A 372 7.28 -26.62 -14.25
CA VAL A 372 6.96 -26.71 -12.83
C VAL A 372 5.44 -26.55 -12.62
N PHE A 373 4.82 -25.61 -13.33
CA PHE A 373 3.37 -25.41 -13.26
C PHE A 373 2.61 -26.64 -13.78
N GLU A 374 3.07 -27.24 -14.87
CA GLU A 374 2.49 -28.45 -15.46
C GLU A 374 2.51 -29.62 -14.48
N GLN A 375 3.68 -29.91 -13.89
CA GLN A 375 3.86 -31.02 -12.95
C GLN A 375 3.12 -30.78 -11.63
N ALA A 376 3.24 -29.56 -11.08
CA ALA A 376 2.75 -29.27 -9.74
C ALA A 376 1.27 -28.93 -9.69
N VAL A 377 0.70 -28.31 -10.72
CA VAL A 377 -0.69 -27.82 -10.72
C VAL A 377 -1.55 -28.64 -11.69
N LEU A 378 -1.16 -28.78 -12.95
CA LEU A 378 -2.04 -29.37 -13.95
C LEU A 378 -2.20 -30.88 -13.81
N GLU A 379 -1.12 -31.61 -13.54
CA GLU A 379 -1.17 -33.06 -13.32
C GLU A 379 -1.94 -33.46 -12.04
N GLU A 380 -2.05 -32.54 -11.07
CA GLU A 380 -2.83 -32.76 -9.85
C GLU A 380 -4.32 -32.45 -10.05
N LEU A 381 -4.64 -31.38 -10.80
CA LEU A 381 -6.03 -31.00 -11.07
C LEU A 381 -6.69 -31.87 -12.14
N PHE A 382 -5.91 -32.38 -13.09
CA PHE A 382 -6.46 -32.95 -14.32
C PHE A 382 -5.74 -34.24 -14.73
N ASP A 383 -6.52 -35.26 -15.07
CA ASP A 383 -6.03 -36.39 -15.85
C ASP A 383 -5.94 -36.00 -17.34
N ARG A 384 -4.75 -36.10 -17.93
CA ARG A 384 -4.49 -35.83 -19.37
C ARG A 384 -5.47 -36.56 -20.30
N GLN A 385 -6.02 -37.71 -19.90
CA GLN A 385 -6.96 -38.47 -20.72
C GLN A 385 -8.40 -37.95 -20.66
N VAL A 386 -8.81 -37.31 -19.56
CA VAL A 386 -10.19 -36.82 -19.33
C VAL A 386 -10.41 -35.44 -19.97
N VAL A 387 -9.38 -34.59 -20.00
CA VAL A 387 -9.47 -33.21 -20.54
C VAL A 387 -9.66 -33.16 -22.07
N LYS A 388 -9.32 -34.23 -22.80
CA LYS A 388 -9.53 -34.31 -24.27
C LYS A 388 -11.00 -34.12 -24.68
N THR A 389 -11.94 -34.43 -23.80
CA THR A 389 -13.38 -34.42 -24.10
C THR A 389 -14.06 -33.10 -23.71
N SER A 390 -13.44 -32.26 -22.87
CA SER A 390 -14.02 -31.00 -22.36
C SER A 390 -13.39 -29.77 -23.01
N ARG A 391 -13.59 -29.61 -24.33
CA ARG A 391 -13.27 -28.35 -25.03
C ARG A 391 -14.23 -27.22 -24.63
N SER A 392 -15.40 -27.58 -24.07
CA SER A 392 -16.49 -26.67 -23.75
C SER A 392 -16.38 -26.01 -22.37
N GLU A 393 -15.86 -26.68 -21.34
CA GLU A 393 -15.95 -26.14 -19.97
C GLU A 393 -14.84 -25.13 -19.67
N LEU A 394 -13.59 -25.38 -20.11
CA LEU A 394 -12.49 -24.40 -19.97
C LEU A 394 -12.70 -23.17 -20.86
N GLN A 395 -13.26 -23.35 -22.07
CA GLN A 395 -13.71 -22.23 -22.90
C GLN A 395 -14.94 -21.53 -22.34
N GLN A 396 -15.79 -22.21 -21.56
CA GLN A 396 -16.89 -21.58 -20.83
C GLN A 396 -16.39 -20.76 -19.65
N SER A 397 -15.31 -21.14 -18.97
CA SER A 397 -14.66 -20.28 -17.96
C SER A 397 -14.09 -19.00 -18.58
N SER A 398 -13.45 -19.11 -19.75
CA SER A 398 -12.97 -17.96 -20.52
C SER A 398 -14.10 -17.15 -21.18
N LYS A 399 -15.23 -17.77 -21.53
CA LYS A 399 -16.43 -17.09 -22.09
C LYS A 399 -17.37 -16.53 -21.02
N GLN A 400 -17.42 -17.08 -19.82
CA GLN A 400 -18.18 -16.52 -18.69
C GLN A 400 -17.54 -15.21 -18.21
N GLN A 401 -16.21 -15.08 -18.31
CA GLN A 401 -15.53 -13.80 -18.15
C GLN A 401 -15.95 -12.72 -19.17
N ASN A 402 -16.54 -13.10 -20.31
CA ASN A 402 -17.02 -12.13 -21.31
C ASN A 402 -18.45 -11.63 -21.07
N SER A 403 -19.22 -12.21 -20.14
CA SER A 403 -20.61 -11.78 -19.90
C SER A 403 -20.74 -10.57 -18.96
N SER A 404 -19.65 -10.22 -18.26
CA SER A 404 -19.54 -9.10 -17.34
C SER A 404 -18.40 -8.14 -17.73
N GLN A 405 -18.14 -8.00 -19.03
CA GLN A 405 -17.07 -7.13 -19.52
C GLN A 405 -17.55 -5.67 -19.61
N LEU A 406 -16.73 -4.76 -19.09
CA LEU A 406 -16.85 -3.34 -19.37
C LEU A 406 -16.70 -3.12 -20.88
N ASP A 407 -17.37 -2.10 -21.41
CA ASP A 407 -17.12 -1.64 -22.77
C ASP A 407 -15.61 -1.43 -22.99
N ASP A 408 -15.10 -1.89 -24.13
CA ASP A 408 -13.66 -1.85 -24.42
C ASP A 408 -13.09 -0.42 -24.39
N GLY A 409 -13.88 0.58 -24.79
CA GLY A 409 -13.48 1.97 -24.73
C GLY A 409 -13.46 2.51 -23.30
N LEU A 410 -14.43 2.12 -22.46
CA LEU A 410 -14.40 2.44 -21.03
C LEU A 410 -13.20 1.79 -20.34
N MET A 411 -12.87 0.54 -20.68
CA MET A 411 -11.72 -0.16 -20.13
C MET A 411 -10.41 0.52 -20.50
N GLU A 412 -10.24 0.89 -21.78
CA GLU A 412 -9.08 1.67 -22.22
C GLU A 412 -8.99 2.99 -21.44
N PHE A 413 -10.10 3.73 -21.32
CA PHE A 413 -10.15 4.98 -20.55
C PHE A 413 -9.70 4.80 -19.09
N LEU A 414 -10.17 3.74 -18.42
CA LEU A 414 -9.80 3.46 -17.02
C LEU A 414 -8.33 3.07 -16.88
N VAL A 415 -7.80 2.25 -17.79
CA VAL A 415 -6.41 1.76 -17.74
C VAL A 415 -5.42 2.87 -18.09
N GLU A 416 -5.68 3.64 -19.15
CA GLU A 416 -4.80 4.74 -19.58
C GLU A 416 -4.62 5.80 -18.50
N ARG A 417 -5.71 6.08 -17.78
CA ARG A 417 -5.70 7.01 -16.66
C ARG A 417 -5.32 6.35 -15.34
N ARG A 418 -4.99 5.05 -15.31
CA ARG A 418 -4.68 4.24 -14.12
C ARG A 418 -5.77 4.22 -13.04
N ILE A 419 -7.00 4.57 -13.41
CA ILE A 419 -8.16 4.64 -12.52
C ILE A 419 -8.48 3.25 -11.93
N VAL A 420 -8.13 2.19 -12.65
CA VAL A 420 -8.17 0.77 -12.19
C VAL A 420 -7.39 0.49 -10.90
N ASN A 421 -6.48 1.38 -10.48
CA ASN A 421 -5.75 1.29 -9.21
C ASN A 421 -6.60 1.71 -7.99
N GLY A 422 -7.78 2.29 -8.22
CA GLY A 422 -8.60 2.90 -7.17
C GLY A 422 -9.55 1.91 -6.49
N SER A 423 -9.30 1.62 -5.21
CA SER A 423 -10.15 0.78 -4.36
C SER A 423 -11.44 1.48 -3.88
N ALA A 424 -11.49 2.81 -3.99
CA ALA A 424 -12.65 3.61 -3.62
C ALA A 424 -12.83 4.78 -4.60
N THR A 425 -12.91 4.49 -5.89
CA THR A 425 -13.06 5.47 -6.97
C THR A 425 -14.45 6.10 -6.94
N MET A 426 -14.53 7.43 -6.94
CA MET A 426 -15.81 8.14 -7.01
C MET A 426 -16.29 8.22 -8.46
N VAL A 427 -17.37 7.50 -8.77
CA VAL A 427 -17.99 7.50 -10.10
C VAL A 427 -19.34 8.20 -10.03
N ILE A 428 -19.61 9.07 -11.00
CA ILE A 428 -20.85 9.83 -11.13
C ILE A 428 -21.50 9.52 -12.47
N ASP A 429 -22.74 9.06 -12.43
CA ASP A 429 -23.64 8.87 -13.56
C ASP A 429 -24.29 10.22 -13.89
N LEU A 430 -23.88 10.81 -15.02
CA LEU A 430 -24.30 12.14 -15.44
C LEU A 430 -25.75 12.17 -15.96
N ASP A 431 -26.32 11.04 -16.36
CA ASP A 431 -27.74 10.96 -16.76
C ASP A 431 -28.66 11.06 -15.54
N ARG A 432 -28.19 10.60 -14.37
CA ARG A 432 -28.90 10.72 -13.09
C ARG A 432 -28.53 11.99 -12.32
N CYS A 433 -27.37 12.58 -12.58
CA CYS A 433 -26.86 13.72 -11.82
C CYS A 433 -27.55 15.03 -12.22
N THR A 434 -28.40 15.55 -11.33
CA THR A 434 -29.07 16.86 -11.50
C THR A 434 -28.20 18.06 -11.14
N ARG A 435 -26.93 17.83 -10.73
CA ARG A 435 -25.99 18.88 -10.32
C ARG A 435 -26.48 19.76 -9.16
N CYS A 436 -27.27 19.22 -8.24
CA CYS A 436 -27.83 19.94 -7.07
C CYS A 436 -26.80 20.37 -6.00
N ASP A 437 -25.58 19.84 -6.06
CA ASP A 437 -24.45 20.06 -5.14
C ASP A 437 -24.60 19.53 -3.71
N ASP A 438 -25.60 18.70 -3.43
CA ASP A 438 -25.78 18.13 -2.09
C ASP A 438 -24.61 17.25 -1.65
N CYS A 439 -24.00 16.52 -2.58
CA CYS A 439 -22.78 15.74 -2.32
C CYS A 439 -21.57 16.61 -1.92
N VAL A 440 -21.43 17.81 -2.52
CA VAL A 440 -20.36 18.76 -2.20
C VAL A 440 -20.62 19.41 -0.83
N ARG A 441 -21.86 19.88 -0.60
CA ARG A 441 -22.27 20.46 0.69
C ARG A 441 -22.14 19.47 1.84
N ALA A 442 -22.56 18.22 1.64
CA ALA A 442 -22.45 17.17 2.64
C ALA A 442 -20.99 16.82 2.96
N CYS A 443 -20.10 16.80 1.96
CA CYS A 443 -18.67 16.60 2.20
C CYS A 443 -18.09 17.74 3.06
N ALA A 444 -18.32 19.00 2.68
CA ALA A 444 -17.85 20.15 3.44
C ALA A 444 -18.40 20.16 4.87
N ALA A 445 -19.71 19.92 5.04
CA ALA A 445 -20.37 19.92 6.33
C ALA A 445 -19.87 18.83 7.29
N THR A 446 -19.54 17.64 6.77
CA THR A 446 -18.98 16.53 7.57
C THR A 446 -17.54 16.80 8.03
N HIS A 447 -16.82 17.67 7.31
CA HIS A 447 -15.42 18.00 7.58
C HIS A 447 -15.24 19.46 7.99
N ASP A 448 -16.19 20.02 8.75
CA ASP A 448 -16.08 21.36 9.35
C ASP A 448 -15.70 22.44 8.31
N GLN A 449 -16.41 22.45 7.19
CA GLN A 449 -16.20 23.34 6.04
C GLN A 449 -14.85 23.19 5.33
N ASN A 450 -14.18 22.04 5.47
CA ASN A 450 -13.08 21.60 4.61
C ASN A 450 -13.61 20.64 3.52
N PRO A 451 -13.97 21.12 2.32
CA PRO A 451 -14.41 20.27 1.23
C PRO A 451 -13.25 19.40 0.70
N ARG A 452 -13.43 18.09 0.79
CA ARG A 452 -12.46 17.07 0.33
C ARG A 452 -12.91 16.34 -0.95
N PHE A 453 -13.97 16.83 -1.57
CA PHE A 453 -14.63 16.27 -2.75
C PHE A 453 -14.85 17.36 -3.79
N LEU A 454 -14.32 17.15 -4.99
CA LEU A 454 -14.55 18.01 -6.15
C LEU A 454 -15.38 17.24 -7.18
N ARG A 455 -16.55 17.79 -7.54
CA ARG A 455 -17.45 17.25 -8.57
C ARG A 455 -17.00 17.66 -9.97
N GLN A 456 -15.75 17.35 -10.28
CA GLN A 456 -15.06 17.58 -11.55
C GLN A 456 -14.12 16.41 -11.78
N GLY A 457 -13.83 16.09 -13.03
CA GLY A 457 -12.88 15.05 -13.39
C GLY A 457 -13.10 14.54 -14.81
N PRO A 458 -12.30 13.57 -15.26
CA PRO A 458 -12.42 13.04 -16.61
C PRO A 458 -13.78 12.35 -16.80
N ILE A 459 -14.33 12.53 -18.00
CA ILE A 459 -15.64 12.00 -18.40
C ILE A 459 -15.41 11.00 -19.53
N TYR A 460 -16.06 9.85 -19.43
CA TYR A 460 -16.20 8.88 -20.50
C TYR A 460 -17.69 8.57 -20.67
N ASP A 461 -18.24 8.87 -21.85
CA ASP A 461 -19.68 8.78 -22.13
C ASP A 461 -20.50 9.53 -21.05
N LYS A 462 -21.41 8.84 -20.34
CA LYS A 462 -22.20 9.40 -19.23
C LYS A 462 -21.52 9.31 -17.86
N TYR A 463 -20.30 8.76 -17.76
CA TYR A 463 -19.62 8.52 -16.49
C TYR A 463 -18.51 9.54 -16.24
N MET A 464 -18.60 10.26 -15.12
CA MET A 464 -17.51 11.10 -14.61
C MET A 464 -16.79 10.38 -13.48
N ILE A 465 -15.47 10.27 -13.60
CA ILE A 465 -14.61 9.87 -12.48
C ILE A 465 -14.22 11.15 -11.75
N ALA A 466 -14.79 11.38 -10.57
CA ALA A 466 -14.60 12.63 -9.86
C ALA A 466 -13.23 12.72 -9.17
N ASN A 467 -12.70 13.93 -9.09
CA ASN A 467 -11.45 14.29 -8.43
C ASN A 467 -11.62 14.20 -6.91
N ALA A 468 -11.67 12.97 -6.43
CA ALA A 468 -11.74 12.58 -5.04
C ALA A 468 -10.69 11.48 -4.81
N CYS A 469 -10.10 11.42 -3.61
CA CYS A 469 -9.07 10.42 -3.34
C CYS A 469 -9.64 9.02 -3.60
N MET A 470 -8.96 8.23 -4.42
CA MET A 470 -9.39 6.87 -4.81
C MET A 470 -8.91 5.80 -3.83
N HIS A 471 -8.13 6.18 -2.79
CA HIS A 471 -7.53 5.25 -1.82
C HIS A 471 -6.74 4.11 -2.49
N CYS A 472 -6.01 4.46 -3.55
CA CYS A 472 -5.38 3.51 -4.47
C CYS A 472 -4.68 2.34 -3.76
N ALA A 473 -4.74 1.15 -4.36
CA ALA A 473 -3.96 -0.01 -3.95
C ALA A 473 -2.47 0.33 -3.88
N ASP A 474 -2.01 1.06 -4.91
CA ASP A 474 -0.68 1.63 -4.96
C ASP A 474 -0.71 3.18 -4.94
N PRO A 475 -0.64 3.82 -3.76
CA PRO A 475 -0.72 5.27 -3.63
C PRO A 475 0.64 5.95 -3.85
N VAL A 476 0.84 6.53 -5.04
CA VAL A 476 2.02 7.36 -5.38
C VAL A 476 2.26 8.50 -4.38
N CYS A 477 1.19 9.10 -3.87
CA CYS A 477 1.25 10.17 -2.86
C CYS A 477 1.90 9.71 -1.54
N MET A 478 1.77 8.44 -1.17
CA MET A 478 2.42 7.84 -0.01
C MET A 478 3.91 7.60 -0.28
N ILE A 479 4.23 7.07 -1.46
CA ILE A 479 5.62 6.76 -1.87
C ILE A 479 6.48 8.03 -1.87
N GLN A 480 5.94 9.13 -2.38
CA GLN A 480 6.65 10.39 -2.56
C GLN A 480 6.59 11.30 -1.33
N CYS A 481 5.84 10.94 -0.28
CA CYS A 481 5.79 11.73 0.94
C CYS A 481 7.13 11.62 1.69
N PRO A 482 7.92 12.71 1.84
CA PRO A 482 9.25 12.64 2.44
C PRO A 482 9.21 12.42 3.95
N THR A 483 8.10 12.73 4.61
CA THR A 483 7.94 12.63 6.07
C THR A 483 7.09 11.47 6.54
N GLY A 484 6.44 10.75 5.61
CA GLY A 484 5.46 9.72 5.96
C GLY A 484 4.16 10.25 6.55
N ALA A 485 3.86 11.54 6.33
CA ALA A 485 2.56 12.10 6.69
C ALA A 485 1.41 11.37 6.01
N ILE A 486 1.60 11.00 4.73
CA ILE A 486 0.65 10.15 4.03
C ILE A 486 1.03 8.69 4.25
N HIS A 487 0.12 7.92 4.82
CA HIS A 487 0.32 6.51 5.15
C HIS A 487 -1.02 5.76 5.16
N ARG A 488 -0.99 4.43 5.17
CA ARG A 488 -2.21 3.64 5.38
C ARG A 488 -2.53 3.55 6.86
N ASN A 489 -3.79 3.77 7.20
CA ASN A 489 -4.30 3.52 8.54
C ASN A 489 -4.06 2.04 8.88
N SER A 490 -3.46 1.78 10.04
CA SER A 490 -3.02 0.44 10.45
C SER A 490 -4.15 -0.58 10.56
N LEU A 491 -5.40 -0.15 10.73
CA LEU A 491 -6.55 -1.04 10.90
C LEU A 491 -7.40 -1.11 9.64
N ALA A 492 -7.75 0.04 9.07
CA ALA A 492 -8.73 0.13 8.00
C ALA A 492 -8.10 0.15 6.59
N GLY A 493 -6.78 0.28 6.47
CA GLY A 493 -6.07 0.34 5.19
C GLY A 493 -6.25 1.65 4.42
N GLU A 494 -7.14 2.55 4.86
CA GLU A 494 -7.38 3.84 4.24
C GLU A 494 -6.09 4.67 4.17
N VAL A 495 -5.75 5.19 2.99
CA VAL A 495 -4.69 6.19 2.87
C VAL A 495 -5.15 7.46 3.60
N ILE A 496 -4.43 7.93 4.60
CA ILE A 496 -4.77 9.13 5.40
C ILE A 496 -3.58 10.09 5.44
N VAL A 497 -3.84 11.35 5.82
CA VAL A 497 -2.81 12.37 6.05
C VAL A 497 -2.72 12.61 7.55
N ASN A 498 -1.52 12.52 8.10
CA ASN A 498 -1.22 13.00 9.45
C ASN A 498 -0.82 14.47 9.36
N ASP A 499 -1.68 15.35 9.88
CA ASP A 499 -1.49 16.79 9.83
C ASP A 499 -0.23 17.26 10.57
N LEU A 500 0.16 16.57 11.65
CA LEU A 500 1.33 16.92 12.47
C LEU A 500 2.63 16.73 11.70
N THR A 501 2.77 15.58 11.04
CA THR A 501 3.98 15.26 10.25
C THR A 501 3.94 15.82 8.83
N CYS A 502 2.78 16.32 8.38
CA CYS A 502 2.64 16.98 7.09
C CYS A 502 3.39 18.32 7.10
N ILE A 503 4.39 18.47 6.26
CA ILE A 503 5.22 19.68 6.20
C ILE A 503 4.75 20.70 5.16
N GLY A 504 3.63 20.42 4.46
CA GLY A 504 3.12 21.32 3.43
C GLY A 504 3.94 21.37 2.14
N CYS A 505 4.78 20.36 1.86
CA CYS A 505 5.72 20.42 0.71
C CYS A 505 5.07 20.30 -0.68
N GLY A 506 3.78 20.01 -0.79
CA GLY A 506 3.06 19.94 -2.07
C GLY A 506 3.38 18.71 -2.95
N THR A 507 4.44 17.94 -2.66
CA THR A 507 4.85 16.77 -3.48
C THR A 507 3.71 15.78 -3.72
N CYS A 508 2.87 15.54 -2.71
CA CYS A 508 1.73 14.64 -2.85
C CYS A 508 0.63 15.19 -3.77
N ALA A 509 0.37 16.49 -3.73
CA ALA A 509 -0.59 17.16 -4.62
C ALA A 509 -0.09 17.15 -6.06
N ASN A 510 1.16 17.53 -6.28
CA ASN A 510 1.78 17.58 -7.62
C ASN A 510 1.87 16.20 -8.29
N ASN A 511 2.01 15.14 -7.49
CA ASN A 511 2.15 13.77 -8.00
C ASN A 511 0.84 12.98 -7.96
N CYS A 512 -0.27 13.58 -7.53
CA CYS A 512 -1.56 12.89 -7.55
C CYS A 512 -2.10 12.91 -8.99
N PRO A 513 -2.21 11.75 -9.66
CA PRO A 513 -2.66 11.69 -11.05
C PRO A 513 -4.14 12.09 -11.27
N TYR A 514 -4.88 12.30 -10.19
CA TYR A 514 -6.33 12.52 -10.19
C TYR A 514 -6.71 13.89 -9.60
N ASP A 515 -5.72 14.75 -9.34
CA ASP A 515 -5.89 16.06 -8.68
C ASP A 515 -6.72 15.97 -7.38
N ALA A 516 -6.62 14.84 -6.69
CA ALA A 516 -7.46 14.50 -5.55
C ALA A 516 -6.91 15.00 -4.21
N ILE A 517 -5.74 15.65 -4.23
CA ILE A 517 -5.06 16.21 -3.07
C ILE A 517 -4.84 17.69 -3.31
N ARG A 518 -5.28 18.54 -2.38
CA ARG A 518 -5.13 19.99 -2.47
C ARG A 518 -4.25 20.50 -1.35
N MET A 519 -3.47 21.54 -1.64
CA MET A 519 -2.81 22.33 -0.61
C MET A 519 -3.76 23.43 -0.16
N VAL A 520 -4.01 23.51 1.13
CA VAL A 520 -4.94 24.48 1.73
C VAL A 520 -4.26 25.22 2.86
N GLN A 521 -4.50 26.52 2.93
CA GLN A 521 -4.04 27.36 4.03
C GLN A 521 -4.91 27.10 5.25
N ILE A 522 -4.27 26.84 6.39
CA ILE A 522 -4.98 26.50 7.63
C ILE A 522 -5.30 27.74 8.46
N ARG A 523 -6.42 27.68 9.18
CA ARG A 523 -6.90 28.76 10.06
C ARG A 523 -6.96 28.34 11.53
N ASP A 524 -6.76 29.31 12.41
CA ASP A 524 -7.01 29.13 13.84
C ASP A 524 -8.52 29.11 14.16
N SER A 525 -8.87 28.97 15.44
CA SER A 525 -10.26 28.96 15.90
C SER A 525 -11.03 30.27 15.70
N ASN A 526 -10.32 31.35 15.37
CA ASN A 526 -10.90 32.67 15.11
C ASN A 526 -10.94 32.99 13.61
N GLY A 527 -10.59 32.02 12.74
CA GLY A 527 -10.58 32.21 11.29
C GLY A 527 -9.32 32.94 10.76
N ASN A 528 -8.32 33.20 11.60
CA ASN A 528 -7.09 33.85 11.15
C ASN A 528 -6.16 32.84 10.47
N LEU A 529 -5.51 33.27 9.38
CA LEU A 529 -4.46 32.47 8.75
C LEU A 529 -3.31 32.24 9.73
N ILE A 530 -2.81 31.01 9.73
CA ILE A 530 -1.70 30.61 10.60
C ILE A 530 -0.39 30.83 9.85
N TYR A 531 0.52 31.58 10.46
CA TYR A 531 1.85 31.84 9.91
C TYR A 531 2.92 31.17 10.78
N PRO A 532 4.03 30.70 10.18
CA PRO A 532 5.15 30.20 10.96
C PRO A 532 5.86 31.37 11.64
N THR A 533 6.07 31.26 12.95
CA THR A 533 6.90 32.19 13.72
C THR A 533 8.36 31.75 13.73
N GLN A 534 8.64 30.50 13.35
CA GLN A 534 9.98 29.92 13.28
C GLN A 534 10.12 29.01 12.06
N THR A 535 11.35 28.77 11.61
CA THR A 535 11.71 27.76 10.61
C THR A 535 12.92 26.96 11.11
N THR A 536 12.99 25.69 10.77
CA THR A 536 14.17 24.85 11.03
C THR A 536 14.97 24.73 9.75
N ILE A 537 16.24 25.11 9.79
CA ILE A 537 17.17 24.97 8.67
C ILE A 537 18.19 23.89 9.00
N ARG A 538 18.47 23.04 8.02
CA ARG A 538 19.53 22.04 8.12
C ARG A 538 20.88 22.60 7.68
N LEU A 539 21.86 22.53 8.57
CA LEU A 539 23.23 22.93 8.30
C LEU A 539 24.01 21.82 7.55
N PRO A 540 25.10 22.16 6.83
CA PRO A 540 25.90 21.19 6.06
C PRO A 540 26.50 20.04 6.90
N ASP A 541 26.69 20.27 8.20
CA ASP A 541 27.15 19.26 9.17
C ASP A 541 26.02 18.32 9.65
N GLY A 542 24.80 18.52 9.16
CA GLY A 542 23.62 17.74 9.46
C GLY A 542 22.83 18.20 10.70
N THR A 543 23.31 19.22 11.43
CA THR A 543 22.62 19.81 12.58
C THR A 543 21.44 20.68 12.15
N GLN A 544 20.53 20.95 13.08
CA GLN A 544 19.34 21.78 12.85
C GLN A 544 19.47 23.10 13.61
N GLU A 545 19.23 24.21 12.93
CA GLU A 545 19.18 25.55 13.51
C GLU A 545 17.75 26.09 13.40
N VAL A 546 17.16 26.53 14.52
CA VAL A 546 15.84 27.16 14.53
C VAL A 546 16.01 28.68 14.39
N ARG A 547 15.42 29.25 13.34
CA ARG A 547 15.41 30.69 13.10
C ARG A 547 14.03 31.27 13.34
N THR A 548 13.99 32.42 14.00
CA THR A 548 12.74 33.16 14.20
C THR A 548 12.40 33.90 12.90
N LEU A 549 11.17 33.74 12.44
CA LEU A 549 10.64 34.41 11.28
C LEU A 549 9.94 35.71 11.73
N THR A 550 10.09 36.75 10.94
CA THR A 550 9.40 38.03 11.13
C THR A 550 8.50 38.31 9.94
N PRO A 551 7.53 39.23 10.09
CA PRO A 551 6.63 39.64 9.02
C PRO A 551 7.24 40.01 7.67
N LEU A 552 8.51 40.44 7.70
CA LEU A 552 9.23 40.90 6.52
C LEU A 552 10.01 39.77 5.82
N HIS A 553 10.06 38.58 6.42
CA HIS A 553 10.82 37.45 5.87
C HIS A 553 10.05 36.77 4.73
N PRO A 554 10.67 36.43 3.58
CA PRO A 554 9.98 35.78 2.46
C PRO A 554 9.27 34.46 2.83
N GLU A 555 9.82 33.72 3.79
CA GLU A 555 9.25 32.45 4.27
C GLU A 555 8.05 32.62 5.22
N TRP A 556 7.70 33.86 5.61
CA TRP A 556 6.50 34.19 6.38
C TRP A 556 5.25 34.13 5.49
N GLN A 557 4.97 32.93 4.99
CA GLN A 557 3.77 32.62 4.23
C GLN A 557 2.79 31.83 5.10
N PRO A 558 1.48 31.90 4.84
CA PRO A 558 0.51 31.05 5.53
C PRO A 558 0.90 29.58 5.43
N ILE A 559 0.74 28.84 6.53
CA ILE A 559 1.03 27.41 6.54
C ILE A 559 0.00 26.70 5.67
N GLU A 560 0.50 25.92 4.72
CA GLU A 560 -0.32 25.05 3.89
C GLU A 560 -0.22 23.59 4.36
N LYS A 561 -1.35 22.88 4.31
CA LYS A 561 -1.43 21.45 4.60
C LYS A 561 -2.13 20.74 3.45
N ALA A 562 -1.78 19.47 3.26
CA ALA A 562 -2.44 18.63 2.27
C ALA A 562 -3.81 18.21 2.80
N THR A 563 -4.87 18.44 2.03
CA THR A 563 -6.22 17.93 2.28
C THR A 563 -6.63 16.97 1.18
N LYS A 564 -7.33 15.90 1.55
CA LYS A 564 -7.87 14.90 0.63
C LYS A 564 -8.98 14.12 1.31
N CYS A 565 -9.78 13.40 0.53
CA CYS A 565 -10.81 12.52 1.09
C CYS A 565 -10.16 11.42 1.97
N ASP A 566 -10.84 11.11 3.07
CA ASP A 566 -10.54 10.07 4.06
C ASP A 566 -11.70 9.07 4.18
N LEU A 567 -12.56 8.98 3.16
CA LEU A 567 -13.80 8.17 3.14
C LEU A 567 -14.78 8.45 4.28
N CYS A 568 -14.71 9.63 4.92
CA CYS A 568 -15.49 9.93 6.11
C CYS A 568 -15.28 8.83 7.18
N SER A 569 -14.01 8.48 7.36
CA SER A 569 -13.55 7.31 8.10
C SER A 569 -13.97 7.26 9.57
N ASP A 570 -14.23 8.41 10.16
CA ASP A 570 -14.71 8.57 11.52
C ASP A 570 -16.24 8.48 11.64
N GLN A 571 -16.97 8.55 10.52
CA GLN A 571 -18.42 8.53 10.48
C GLN A 571 -18.98 7.10 10.51
N ILE A 572 -20.10 6.92 11.21
CA ILE A 572 -20.79 5.62 11.25
C ILE A 572 -21.38 5.27 9.88
N THR A 573 -21.87 6.26 9.15
CA THR A 573 -22.58 6.10 7.87
C THR A 573 -21.64 5.95 6.67
N GLY A 574 -20.32 6.10 6.86
CA GLY A 574 -19.37 6.17 5.75
C GLY A 574 -19.48 7.47 4.93
N PRO A 575 -19.11 7.45 3.64
CA PRO A 575 -18.95 8.66 2.82
C PRO A 575 -20.21 9.53 2.72
N ALA A 576 -20.19 10.69 3.37
CA ALA A 576 -21.33 11.63 3.38
C ALA A 576 -21.71 12.12 1.98
N CYS A 577 -20.72 12.32 1.10
CA CYS A 577 -20.96 12.75 -0.28
C CYS A 577 -21.83 11.76 -1.07
N GLN A 578 -21.58 10.45 -0.93
CA GLN A 578 -22.36 9.39 -1.57
C GLN A 578 -23.77 9.33 -0.99
N ASN A 579 -23.89 9.29 0.33
CA ASN A 579 -25.18 9.18 1.02
C ASN A 579 -26.10 10.39 0.81
N ALA A 580 -25.53 11.56 0.50
CA ALA A 580 -26.29 12.78 0.27
C ALA A 580 -26.89 12.88 -1.14
N CYS A 581 -26.61 11.95 -2.06
CA CYS A 581 -27.15 12.01 -3.41
C CYS A 581 -28.64 11.58 -3.45
N PRO A 582 -29.59 12.47 -3.76
CA PRO A 582 -31.01 12.10 -3.80
C PRO A 582 -31.41 11.33 -5.07
N HIS A 583 -30.50 11.19 -6.04
CA HIS A 583 -30.76 10.59 -7.36
C HIS A 583 -29.99 9.29 -7.60
N ASP A 584 -29.32 8.74 -6.59
CA ASP A 584 -28.45 7.56 -6.73
C ASP A 584 -27.45 7.69 -7.91
N ALA A 585 -26.93 8.91 -8.06
CA ALA A 585 -26.10 9.29 -9.20
C ALA A 585 -24.61 9.09 -8.96
N LEU A 586 -24.16 8.87 -7.71
CA LEU A 586 -22.72 8.70 -7.43
C LEU A 586 -22.44 7.59 -6.40
N ILE A 587 -21.29 6.93 -6.56
CA ILE A 587 -20.88 5.77 -5.77
C ILE A 587 -19.35 5.73 -5.61
N ARG A 588 -18.87 5.11 -4.53
CA ARG A 588 -17.50 4.64 -4.39
C ARG A 588 -17.38 3.19 -4.89
N LEU A 589 -16.66 2.98 -5.98
CA LEU A 589 -16.38 1.66 -6.54
C LEU A 589 -14.97 1.22 -6.23
N ASP A 590 -14.84 -0.06 -5.88
CA ASP A 590 -13.57 -0.78 -5.96
C ASP A 590 -13.37 -1.24 -7.40
N LEU A 591 -12.41 -0.63 -8.09
CA LEU A 591 -12.08 -0.98 -9.48
C LEU A 591 -11.03 -2.09 -9.58
N GLU A 592 -10.52 -2.60 -8.46
CA GLU A 592 -9.76 -3.85 -8.45
C GLU A 592 -10.70 -5.06 -8.64
N SER A 593 -11.97 -4.92 -8.26
CA SER A 593 -13.04 -5.91 -8.46
C SER A 593 -13.80 -5.65 -9.77
N HIS A 594 -13.43 -6.36 -10.84
CA HIS A 594 -14.03 -6.17 -12.17
C HIS A 594 -15.56 -6.40 -12.17
N GLU A 595 -16.04 -7.36 -11.37
CA GLU A 595 -17.45 -7.73 -11.32
C GLU A 595 -18.32 -6.60 -10.75
N THR A 596 -17.91 -6.02 -9.63
CA THR A 596 -18.64 -4.91 -8.97
C THR A 596 -18.69 -3.68 -9.87
N ALA A 597 -17.56 -3.37 -10.53
CA ALA A 597 -17.48 -2.29 -11.48
C ALA A 597 -18.44 -2.51 -12.66
N ALA A 598 -18.38 -3.68 -13.31
CA ALA A 598 -19.20 -4.01 -14.48
C ALA A 598 -20.70 -3.98 -14.17
N GLN A 599 -21.12 -4.49 -13.01
CA GLN A 599 -22.53 -4.41 -12.58
C GLN A 599 -23.04 -2.96 -12.51
N TRP A 600 -22.21 -2.03 -12.05
CA TRP A 600 -22.60 -0.63 -11.93
C TRP A 600 -22.55 0.11 -13.27
N PHE A 601 -21.55 -0.13 -14.11
CA PHE A 601 -21.43 0.51 -15.43
C PHE A 601 -22.45 -0.01 -16.45
N ASN A 602 -23.08 -1.15 -16.22
CA ASN A 602 -24.10 -1.72 -17.11
C ASN A 602 -25.56 -1.44 -16.67
N ARG A 603 -25.76 -0.53 -15.71
CA ARG A 603 -27.07 -0.24 -15.09
C ARG A 603 -27.94 0.79 -15.81
#